data_AF-A0A8T5W4Q6-F1
#
_entry.id   AF-A0A8T5W4Q6-F1
#
_cell.length_a   1.000
_cell.length_b   1.000
_cell.length_c   1.000
_cell.angle_alpha   90.00
_cell.angle_beta   90.00
_cell.angle_gamma   90.00
#
_symmetry.space_group_name_H-M   'P 1'
#
loop_
_entity.id
_entity.type
_entity.pdbx_description
1 polymer ?
#
loop_
_entity_poly.entity_id
_entity_poly.type
_entity_poly.pdbx_seq_one_letter_code
_entity_poly.pdbx_strand_id
1 'polypeptide(L)'
;MSLRQGKWEGMKVSEVRRLYPDLYLRWEKDPTSVTPPGGESVREAFQRARDFWTENILPREGTGVIVAHKVINALIKLVLKNDSRLNLLWRKLPENAQIEKFSL
;
A
#
# COMPACT_ATOMS: atom_id res chain seq x y z
N MET A 1 8.84 -5.64 1.42
CA MET A 1 8.43 -4.21 1.55
C MET A 1 6.95 -4.13 1.93
N SER A 2 6.60 -3.52 3.07
CA SER A 2 5.22 -3.34 3.56
C SER A 2 4.89 -1.86 3.83
N LEU A 3 3.63 -1.56 4.17
CA LEU A 3 3.25 -0.29 4.81
C LEU A 3 3.70 -0.36 6.27
N ARG A 4 4.42 0.66 6.76
CA ARG A 4 4.84 0.74 8.17
C ARG A 4 3.67 1.20 9.02
N GLN A 5 3.24 0.38 9.98
CA GLN A 5 2.02 0.63 10.76
C GLN A 5 2.30 1.21 12.14
N GLY A 6 3.59 1.36 12.52
CA GLY A 6 4.01 1.99 13.76
C GLY A 6 3.42 1.26 14.97
N LYS A 7 2.73 2.00 15.85
CA LYS A 7 2.12 1.44 17.06
C LYS A 7 1.07 0.35 16.80
N TRP A 8 0.53 0.24 15.59
CA TRP A 8 -0.41 -0.83 15.24
C TRP A 8 0.28 -2.14 14.87
N GLU A 9 1.61 -2.14 14.68
CA GLU A 9 2.35 -3.37 14.35
C GLU A 9 2.26 -4.40 15.47
N GLY A 10 2.03 -5.65 15.10
CA GLY A 10 1.85 -6.76 16.04
C GLY A 10 0.49 -6.81 16.74
N MET A 11 -0.34 -5.77 16.61
CA MET A 11 -1.70 -5.76 17.16
C MET A 11 -2.69 -6.47 16.24
N LYS A 12 -3.69 -7.13 16.82
CA LYS A 12 -4.87 -7.58 16.09
C LYS A 12 -5.73 -6.37 15.72
N VAL A 13 -6.46 -6.45 14.62
CA VAL A 13 -7.43 -5.42 14.21
C VAL A 13 -8.44 -5.10 15.32
N SER A 14 -8.88 -6.10 16.08
CA SER A 14 -9.78 -5.91 17.23
C SER A 14 -9.16 -5.05 18.33
N GLU A 15 -7.85 -5.17 18.57
CA GLU A 15 -7.14 -4.37 19.57
C GLU A 15 -6.95 -2.93 19.08
N VAL A 16 -6.61 -2.76 17.80
CA VAL A 16 -6.52 -1.43 17.19
C VAL A 16 -7.87 -0.71 17.23
N ARG A 17 -8.96 -1.39 16.88
CA ARG A 17 -10.33 -0.84 17.00
C ARG A 17 -10.71 -0.45 18.43
N ARG A 18 -10.25 -1.21 19.43
CA ARG A 18 -10.52 -0.93 20.85
C ARG A 18 -9.70 0.26 21.36
N LEU A 19 -8.43 0.35 20.97
CA LEU A 19 -7.49 1.36 21.50
C LEU A 19 -7.49 2.66 20.69
N TYR A 20 -7.88 2.61 19.41
CA TYR A 20 -7.90 3.73 18.47
C TYR A 20 -9.20 3.76 17.64
N PRO A 21 -10.40 3.76 18.25
CA PRO A 21 -11.67 3.56 17.54
C PRO A 21 -11.91 4.57 16.42
N ASP A 22 -11.83 5.87 16.71
CA ASP A 22 -12.09 6.92 15.72
C ASP A 22 -11.02 6.99 14.63
N LEU A 23 -9.78 6.70 15.01
CA LEU A 23 -8.64 6.71 14.09
C LEU A 23 -8.75 5.53 13.11
N TYR A 24 -9.03 4.34 13.62
CA TYR A 24 -9.21 3.15 12.80
C TYR A 24 -10.43 3.26 11.90
N LEU A 25 -11.55 3.79 12.40
CA LEU A 25 -12.77 3.99 11.60
C LEU A 25 -12.52 4.92 10.40
N ARG A 26 -11.80 6.03 10.61
CA ARG A 26 -11.42 6.94 9.52
C ARG A 26 -10.47 6.26 8.53
N TRP A 27 -9.45 5.55 9.02
CA TRP A 27 -8.49 4.83 8.19
C TRP A 27 -9.12 3.72 7.34
N GLU A 28 -10.08 2.98 7.90
CA GLU A 28 -10.83 1.94 7.21
C GLU A 28 -11.71 2.52 6.10
N LYS A 29 -12.30 3.71 6.33
CA LYS A 29 -13.10 4.41 5.33
C LYS A 29 -12.25 5.06 4.24
N ASP A 30 -11.17 5.72 4.63
CA ASP A 30 -10.23 6.37 3.73
C ASP A 30 -8.78 6.11 4.19
N PRO A 31 -8.01 5.26 3.46
CA PRO A 31 -6.61 4.93 3.75
C PRO A 31 -5.69 6.15 3.87
N THR A 32 -6.06 7.26 3.24
CA THR A 32 -5.24 8.48 3.17
C THR A 32 -5.54 9.47 4.28
N SER A 33 -6.64 9.27 5.01
CA SER A 33 -7.11 10.18 6.05
C SER A 33 -6.32 10.08 7.36
N VAL A 34 -5.54 9.00 7.52
CA VAL A 34 -4.87 8.65 8.76
C VAL A 34 -3.49 8.08 8.47
N THR A 35 -2.49 8.61 9.17
CA THR A 35 -1.20 7.94 9.35
C THR A 35 -1.27 7.11 10.63
N PRO A 36 -1.04 5.79 10.59
CA PRO A 36 -0.92 4.99 11.81
C PRO A 36 0.09 5.64 12.77
N PRO A 37 -0.17 5.72 14.09
CA PRO A 37 0.70 6.46 15.00
C PRO A 37 2.13 5.92 15.00
N GLY A 38 3.10 6.78 14.68
CA GLY A 38 4.52 6.38 14.53
C GLY A 38 4.81 5.49 13.32
N GLY A 39 3.86 5.36 12.39
CA GLY A 39 3.98 4.63 11.14
C GLY A 39 4.16 5.56 9.94
N GLU A 40 3.76 5.06 8.78
CA GLU A 40 3.88 5.74 7.49
C GLU A 40 2.49 5.96 6.88
N SER A 41 2.29 7.12 6.26
CA SER A 41 1.07 7.41 5.51
C SER A 41 1.02 6.63 4.20
N VAL A 42 -0.19 6.42 3.67
CA VAL A 42 -0.35 5.81 2.35
C VAL A 42 0.29 6.65 1.24
N ARG A 43 0.38 7.97 1.39
CA ARG A 43 1.08 8.85 0.43
C ARG A 43 2.58 8.65 0.43
N GLU A 44 3.20 8.52 1.60
CA GLU A 44 4.64 8.23 1.73
C GLU A 44 4.96 6.84 1.16
N ALA A 45 4.13 5.84 1.46
CA ALA A 45 4.28 4.51 0.89
C ALA A 45 4.11 4.51 -0.64
N PHE A 46 3.19 5.32 -1.18
CA PHE A 46 3.01 5.49 -2.62
C PHE A 46 4.23 6.14 -3.28
N GLN A 47 4.77 7.19 -2.66
CA GLN A 47 6.01 7.82 -3.11
C GLN A 47 7.15 6.80 -3.18
N ARG A 48 7.34 6.03 -2.11
CA ARG A 48 8.36 4.97 -2.04
C ARG A 48 8.17 3.88 -3.10
N ALA A 49 6.92 3.52 -3.40
CA ALA A 49 6.62 2.58 -4.49
C ALA A 49 6.93 3.18 -5.87
N ARG A 50 6.69 4.48 -6.05
CA ARG A 50 7.01 5.21 -7.28
C ARG A 50 8.51 5.34 -7.50
N ASP A 51 9.26 5.62 -6.45
CA ASP A 51 10.72 5.73 -6.51
C ASP A 51 11.32 4.36 -6.88
N PHE A 52 10.88 3.29 -6.19
CA PHE A 52 11.25 1.92 -6.54
C PHE A 52 10.98 1.60 -8.02
N TRP A 53 9.78 1.94 -8.51
CA TRP A 53 9.38 1.71 -9.90
C TRP A 53 10.29 2.45 -10.89
N THR A 54 10.52 3.74 -10.65
CA THR A 54 11.31 4.61 -11.53
C THR A 54 12.77 4.16 -11.58
N GLU A 55 13.36 3.82 -10.44
CA GLU A 55 14.78 3.51 -10.32
C GLU A 55 15.11 2.08 -10.75
N ASN A 56 14.20 1.12 -10.52
CA ASN A 56 14.51 -0.30 -10.64
C ASN A 56 13.79 -1.00 -11.79
N ILE A 57 12.66 -0.46 -12.27
CA ILE A 57 11.82 -1.13 -13.27
C ILE A 57 11.92 -0.43 -14.62
N LEU A 58 11.67 0.89 -14.69
CA LEU A 58 11.70 1.63 -15.96
C LEU A 58 13.01 1.50 -16.77
N PRO A 59 14.21 1.45 -16.14
CA PRO A 59 15.46 1.35 -16.89
C PRO A 59 15.77 -0.07 -17.39
N ARG A 60 14.95 -1.08 -17.08
CA ARG A 60 15.21 -2.48 -17.40
C ARG A 60 14.35 -2.96 -18.56
N GLU A 61 14.91 -3.85 -19.36
CA GLU A 61 14.21 -4.54 -20.44
C GLU A 61 13.88 -6.00 -20.05
N GLY A 62 12.90 -6.59 -20.74
CA GLY A 62 12.50 -7.98 -20.56
C GLY A 62 11.36 -8.18 -19.56
N THR A 63 11.23 -9.40 -19.05
CA THR A 63 10.17 -9.78 -18.10
C THR A 63 10.73 -9.89 -16.69
N GLY A 64 10.18 -9.12 -15.76
CA GLY A 64 10.49 -9.19 -14.32
C GLY A 64 9.28 -9.67 -13.50
N VAL A 65 9.56 -10.11 -12.27
CA VAL A 65 8.52 -10.46 -11.28
C VAL A 65 8.72 -9.61 -10.03
N ILE A 66 7.64 -8.98 -9.56
CA ILE A 66 7.63 -8.22 -8.31
C ILE A 66 6.83 -9.01 -7.27
N VAL A 67 7.47 -9.31 -6.13
CA VAL A 67 6.82 -9.95 -4.98
C VAL A 67 6.87 -9.00 -3.79
N ALA A 68 5.72 -8.50 -3.35
CA ALA A 68 5.61 -7.66 -2.16
C ALA A 68 4.29 -7.92 -1.41
N HIS A 69 4.09 -7.19 -0.30
CA HIS A 69 2.89 -7.30 0.50
C HIS A 69 1.69 -6.62 -0.19
N LYS A 70 0.47 -7.07 0.11
CA LYS A 70 -0.77 -6.67 -0.60
C LYS A 70 -0.95 -5.16 -0.81
N VAL A 71 -0.66 -4.35 0.21
CA VAL A 71 -0.77 -2.88 0.13
C VAL A 71 0.24 -2.33 -0.88
N ILE A 72 1.48 -2.81 -0.84
CA ILE A 72 2.53 -2.37 -1.75
C ILE A 72 2.27 -2.83 -3.18
N ASN A 73 1.79 -4.06 -3.40
CA ASN A 73 1.37 -4.52 -4.73
C ASN A 73 0.28 -3.61 -5.32
N ALA A 74 -0.71 -3.22 -4.52
CA ALA A 74 -1.76 -2.31 -4.96
C ALA A 74 -1.21 -0.91 -5.28
N LEU A 75 -0.27 -0.38 -4.49
CA LEU A 75 0.39 0.91 -4.77
C LEU A 75 1.24 0.88 -6.03
N ILE A 76 2.03 -0.18 -6.26
CA ILE A 76 2.80 -0.37 -7.50
C ILE A 76 1.85 -0.41 -8.72
N LYS A 77 0.71 -1.10 -8.59
CA LYS A 77 -0.33 -1.12 -9.63
C LYS A 77 -0.91 0.27 -9.92
N LEU A 78 -1.04 1.12 -8.89
CA LEU A 78 -1.47 2.51 -9.06
C LEU A 78 -0.40 3.35 -9.78
N VAL A 79 0.88 3.19 -9.44
CA VAL A 79 2.00 3.83 -10.15
C VAL A 79 1.98 3.45 -11.63
N LEU A 80 1.92 2.15 -11.92
CA LEU A 80 1.87 1.61 -13.27
C LEU A 80 0.72 2.20 -14.10
N LYS A 81 -0.46 2.33 -13.49
CA LYS A 81 -1.66 2.85 -14.16
C LYS A 81 -1.77 4.37 -14.16
N ASN A 82 -0.75 5.07 -13.65
CA ASN A 82 -0.77 6.52 -13.40
C ASN A 82 -2.05 6.98 -12.65
N ASP A 83 -2.52 6.16 -11.70
CA ASP A 83 -3.77 6.37 -10.96
C ASP A 83 -3.46 6.91 -9.56
N SER A 84 -3.79 8.18 -9.32
CA SER A 84 -3.52 8.88 -8.05
C SER A 84 -4.66 8.79 -7.03
N ARG A 85 -5.70 7.99 -7.28
CA ARG A 85 -6.87 7.81 -6.38
C ARG A 85 -6.55 6.90 -5.20
N LEU A 86 -5.62 7.33 -4.36
CA LEU A 86 -5.13 6.60 -3.19
C LEU A 86 -6.24 6.32 -2.16
N ASN A 87 -7.26 7.16 -2.08
CA ASN A 87 -8.43 6.96 -1.22
C ASN A 87 -9.23 5.68 -1.56
N LEU A 88 -9.05 5.12 -2.76
CA LEU A 88 -9.70 3.86 -3.17
C LEU A 88 -8.82 2.62 -2.95
N LEU A 89 -7.66 2.74 -2.29
CA LEU A 89 -6.65 1.68 -2.18
C LEU A 89 -7.21 0.36 -1.64
N TRP A 90 -8.07 0.38 -0.62
CA TRP A 90 -8.68 -0.82 -0.05
C TRP A 90 -9.49 -1.64 -1.06
N ARG A 91 -10.09 -0.99 -2.06
CA ARG A 91 -10.84 -1.66 -3.14
C ARG A 91 -9.95 -2.28 -4.21
N LYS A 92 -8.64 -2.03 -4.15
CA LYS A 92 -7.65 -2.45 -5.16
C LYS A 92 -6.67 -3.49 -4.63
N LEU A 93 -6.84 -3.91 -3.37
CA LEU A 93 -6.00 -4.93 -2.76
C LEU A 93 -6.15 -6.26 -3.50
N PRO A 94 -5.05 -6.94 -3.83
CA PRO A 94 -5.10 -8.28 -4.37
C PRO A 94 -5.43 -9.32 -3.29
N GLU A 95 -5.95 -10.46 -3.73
CA GLU A 95 -6.06 -11.66 -2.90
C GLU A 95 -4.67 -12.24 -2.58
N ASN A 96 -4.60 -13.07 -1.53
CA ASN A 96 -3.35 -13.75 -1.20
C ASN A 96 -2.94 -14.70 -2.34
N ALA A 97 -1.65 -14.71 -2.69
CA ALA A 97 -1.07 -15.49 -3.79
C ALA A 97 -1.64 -15.19 -5.19
N GLN A 98 -2.41 -14.10 -5.36
CA GLN A 98 -2.85 -13.67 -6.68
C GLN A 98 -1.66 -13.21 -7.53
N ILE A 99 -1.68 -13.61 -8.81
CA ILE A 99 -0.73 -13.15 -9.83
C ILE A 99 -1.47 -12.25 -10.82
N GLU A 100 -0.94 -11.04 -11.05
CA GLU A 100 -1.39 -10.14 -12.11
C GLU A 100 -0.23 -9.91 -13.08
N LYS A 101 -0.49 -9.95 -14.39
CA LYS A 101 0.50 -9.69 -15.44
C LYS A 101 0.16 -8.37 -16.15
N PHE A 102 1.18 -7.56 -16.39
CA PHE A 102 1.06 -6.29 -17.11
C PHE A 102 2.15 -6.19 -18.18
N SER A 103 1.87 -5.41 -19.22
CA SER A 103 2.84 -4.99 -20.24
C SER A 103 2.98 -3.47 -20.17
N LEU A 104 4.22 -2.98 -20.30
CA LEU A 104 4.56 -1.55 -20.34
C LEU A 104 4.48 -1.01 -21.76
#